data_AF-A0A3M2B7P3-F1
#
_entry.id   AF-A0A3M2B7P3-F1
#
_cell.length_a   1.000
_cell.length_b   1.000
_cell.length_c   1.000
_cell.angle_alpha   90.00
_cell.angle_beta   90.00
_cell.angle_gamma   90.00
#
_symmetry.space_group_name_H-M   'P 1'
#
loop_
_entity.id
_entity.type
_entity.pdbx_description
1 polymer ?
#
loop_
_entity_poly.entity_id
_entity_poly.type
_entity_poly.pdbx_seq_one_letter_code
_entity_poly.pdbx_strand_id
1 'polypeptide(L)'
;FVFVFESRTRDTSGRMAGLAMGERIVERLGEAAQAEPNEPIVMVADHVIEARPETLWYAARRAQASGVPLVVLWTPGQISDSPAKGDLVAIRDDAQSPESGIEMSGWELLGRWDVHKYQFKVLLRRRLDVP
;
A
#
# COMPACT_ATOMS: atom_id res chain seq x y z
N PHE A 1 -12.10 0.11 -24.49
CA PHE A 1 -10.65 0.23 -24.75
C PHE A 1 -10.25 1.68 -24.55
N VAL A 2 -9.60 2.00 -23.43
CA VAL A 2 -9.06 3.35 -23.20
C VAL A 2 -7.61 3.32 -23.66
N PHE A 3 -7.29 4.06 -24.72
CA PHE A 3 -5.92 4.31 -25.15
C PHE A 3 -5.35 5.41 -24.27
N VAL A 4 -4.50 5.04 -23.32
CA VAL A 4 -3.70 6.01 -22.56
C VAL A 4 -2.40 6.23 -23.33
N PHE A 5 -2.30 7.37 -24.01
CA PHE A 5 -1.04 7.88 -24.54
C PHE A 5 -0.23 8.45 -23.36
N GLU A 6 0.45 7.57 -22.63
CA GLU A 6 1.32 7.96 -21.53
C GLU A 6 2.71 8.34 -22.04
N SER A 7 3.21 9.46 -21.54
CA SER A 7 4.47 10.07 -21.95
C SER A 7 5.61 9.21 -21.42
N ARG A 8 6.47 8.67 -22.30
CA ARG A 8 7.58 7.71 -22.01
C ARG A 8 8.46 7.98 -20.77
N THR A 9 8.53 9.22 -20.28
CA THR A 9 9.31 9.60 -19.09
C THR A 9 8.55 9.38 -17.76
N ARG A 10 7.21 9.26 -17.81
CA ARG A 10 6.35 9.00 -16.65
C ARG A 10 6.20 7.51 -16.34
N ASP A 11 6.19 6.65 -17.37
CA ASP A 11 6.10 5.18 -17.24
C ASP A 11 7.17 4.55 -16.33
N THR A 12 8.36 5.14 -16.28
CA THR A 12 9.47 4.56 -15.52
C THR A 12 9.35 4.84 -14.03
N SER A 13 8.76 5.98 -13.64
CA SER A 13 8.75 6.39 -12.24
C SER A 13 7.67 5.67 -11.45
N GLY A 14 6.45 5.55 -11.99
CA GLY A 14 5.33 4.84 -11.37
C GLY A 14 5.63 3.34 -11.20
N ARG A 15 6.17 2.73 -12.26
CA ARG A 15 6.63 1.33 -12.25
C ARG A 15 7.74 1.06 -11.25
N MET A 16 8.86 1.79 -11.31
CA MET A 16 9.99 1.53 -10.40
C MET A 16 9.61 1.76 -8.95
N ALA A 17 8.83 2.80 -8.68
CA ALA A 17 8.27 3.08 -7.37
C ALA A 17 7.37 1.92 -6.87
N GLY A 18 6.51 1.40 -7.75
CA GLY A 18 5.64 0.27 -7.42
C GLY A 18 6.40 -1.01 -7.15
N LEU A 19 7.42 -1.32 -7.96
CA LEU A 19 8.28 -2.48 -7.72
C LEU A 19 9.01 -2.37 -6.38
N ALA A 20 9.59 -1.21 -6.06
CA ALA A 20 10.28 -0.99 -4.80
C ALA A 20 9.34 -1.09 -3.58
N MET A 21 8.11 -0.57 -3.70
CA MET A 21 7.08 -0.74 -2.68
C MET A 21 6.72 -2.23 -2.50
N GLY A 22 6.53 -2.96 -3.60
CA GLY A 22 6.23 -4.39 -3.58
C GLY A 22 7.34 -5.22 -2.93
N GLU A 23 8.61 -4.92 -3.18
CA GLU A 23 9.75 -5.58 -2.51
C GLU A 23 9.70 -5.39 -0.99
N ARG A 24 9.42 -4.17 -0.52
CA ARG A 24 9.30 -3.89 0.92
C ARG A 24 8.13 -4.62 1.56
N ILE A 25 7.01 -4.75 0.85
CA ILE A 25 5.87 -5.57 1.31
C ILE A 25 6.28 -7.03 1.45
N VAL A 26 7.00 -7.58 0.47
CA VAL A 26 7.51 -8.97 0.51
C VAL A 26 8.49 -9.16 1.66
N GLU A 27 9.44 -8.24 1.85
CA GLU A 27 10.41 -8.29 2.94
C GLU A 27 9.74 -8.30 4.32
N ARG A 28 8.69 -7.49 4.49
CA ARG A 28 8.03 -7.32 5.79
C ARG A 28 6.94 -8.34 6.09
N LEU A 29 6.25 -8.82 5.07
CA LEU A 29 5.04 -9.63 5.23
C LEU A 29 5.14 -10.99 4.55
N GLY A 30 6.25 -11.30 3.87
CA GLY A 30 6.43 -12.55 3.14
C GLY A 30 6.24 -13.79 4.02
N GLU A 31 6.84 -13.79 5.21
CA GLU A 31 6.71 -14.90 6.17
C GLU A 31 5.27 -15.04 6.69
N ALA A 32 4.62 -13.92 7.03
CA ALA A 32 3.24 -13.91 7.50
C ALA A 32 2.26 -14.38 6.40
N ALA A 33 2.48 -13.94 5.17
CA ALA A 33 1.69 -14.35 4.01
C ALA A 33 1.86 -15.85 3.68
N GLN A 34 3.06 -16.41 3.89
CA GLN A 34 3.31 -17.83 3.70
C GLN A 34 2.64 -18.70 4.77
N ALA A 35 2.46 -18.18 5.98
CA ALA A 35 1.73 -18.88 7.04
C ALA A 35 0.24 -19.03 6.72
N GLU A 36 -0.33 -18.06 5.98
CA GLU A 36 -1.76 -18.01 5.63
C GLU A 36 -1.99 -17.71 4.14
N PRO A 37 -1.57 -18.63 3.25
CA PRO A 37 -1.44 -18.38 1.82
C PRO A 37 -2.77 -18.14 1.08
N ASN A 38 -3.90 -18.45 1.72
CA ASN A 38 -5.23 -18.34 1.12
C ASN A 38 -5.94 -17.03 1.47
N GLU A 39 -5.43 -16.22 2.41
CA GLU A 39 -6.03 -14.95 2.78
C GLU A 39 -5.28 -13.80 2.09
N PRO A 40 -5.92 -13.05 1.17
CA PRO A 40 -5.26 -11.95 0.51
C PRO A 40 -5.06 -10.79 1.48
N ILE A 41 -3.85 -10.22 1.47
CA ILE A 41 -3.56 -8.95 2.15
C ILE A 41 -4.20 -7.83 1.32
N VAL A 42 -5.11 -7.07 1.92
CA VAL A 42 -5.75 -5.96 1.22
C VAL A 42 -4.99 -4.66 1.52
N MET A 43 -4.52 -3.99 0.48
CA MET A 43 -3.99 -2.64 0.55
C MET A 43 -5.11 -1.65 0.20
N VAL A 44 -5.64 -1.01 1.23
CA VAL A 44 -6.67 0.02 1.10
C VAL A 44 -6.01 1.32 0.67
N ALA A 45 -6.52 1.87 -0.42
CA ALA A 45 -6.13 3.14 -1.01
C ALA A 45 -7.33 4.08 -1.03
N ASP A 46 -7.13 5.35 -0.69
CA ASP A 46 -8.17 6.39 -0.68
C ASP A 46 -7.66 7.67 -1.35
N HIS A 47 -8.49 8.71 -1.49
CA HIS A 47 -8.10 10.05 -1.95
C HIS A 47 -6.94 10.68 -1.16
N VAL A 48 -6.76 10.26 0.09
CA VAL A 48 -5.60 10.57 0.97
C VAL A 48 -4.29 9.95 0.46
N ILE A 49 -4.39 8.85 -0.28
CA ILE A 49 -3.29 8.10 -0.83
C ILE A 49 -3.01 8.67 -2.22
N GLU A 50 -2.21 9.72 -2.28
CA GLU A 50 -1.67 10.29 -3.54
C GLU A 50 -0.72 9.31 -4.28
N ALA A 51 -0.63 8.05 -3.85
CA ALA A 51 0.02 7.00 -4.62
C ALA A 51 -0.80 6.74 -5.88
N ARG A 52 -0.18 6.94 -7.04
CA ARG A 52 -0.81 6.69 -8.33
C ARG A 52 -1.34 5.25 -8.38
N PRO A 53 -2.55 5.00 -8.89
CA PRO A 53 -3.08 3.64 -9.05
C PRO A 53 -2.09 2.67 -9.73
N GLU A 54 -1.30 3.18 -10.69
CA GLU A 54 -0.23 2.45 -11.37
C GLU A 54 0.85 1.93 -10.39
N THR A 55 1.29 2.75 -9.44
CA THR A 55 2.30 2.38 -8.44
C THR A 55 1.80 1.24 -7.55
N LEU A 56 0.55 1.34 -7.08
CA LEU A 56 -0.08 0.29 -6.29
C LEU A 56 -0.28 -1.00 -7.11
N TRP A 57 -0.62 -0.87 -8.38
CA TRP A 57 -0.75 -2.01 -9.29
C TRP A 57 0.57 -2.76 -9.47
N TYR A 58 1.68 -2.04 -9.69
CA TYR A 58 3.00 -2.67 -9.78
C TYR A 58 3.48 -3.26 -8.45
N ALA A 59 3.15 -2.64 -7.32
CA ALA A 59 3.42 -3.20 -5.99
C ALA A 59 2.70 -4.53 -5.78
N ALA A 60 1.40 -4.58 -6.09
CA ALA A 60 0.60 -5.80 -6.01
C ALA A 60 1.15 -6.90 -6.93
N ARG A 61 1.47 -6.58 -8.19
CA ARG A 61 2.07 -7.57 -9.11
C ARG A 61 3.39 -8.11 -8.58
N ARG A 62 4.24 -7.26 -7.99
CA ARG A 62 5.52 -7.69 -7.45
C ARG A 62 5.36 -8.60 -6.24
N ALA A 63 4.47 -8.24 -5.33
CA ALA A 63 4.14 -9.04 -4.15
C ALA A 63 3.58 -10.41 -4.53
N GLN A 64 2.60 -10.44 -5.44
CA GLN A 64 1.99 -11.68 -5.94
C GLN A 64 3.03 -12.59 -6.63
N ALA A 65 3.96 -12.02 -7.40
CA ALA A 65 5.05 -12.79 -8.03
C ALA A 65 6.02 -13.43 -6.99
N SER A 66 6.05 -12.93 -5.75
CA SER A 66 6.81 -13.51 -4.63
C SER A 66 5.96 -14.41 -3.72
N GLY A 67 4.72 -14.73 -4.09
CA GLY A 67 3.82 -15.55 -3.27
C GLY A 67 3.13 -14.80 -2.14
N VAL A 68 3.11 -13.46 -2.17
CA VAL A 68 2.33 -12.63 -1.23
C VAL A 68 1.04 -12.20 -1.93
N PRO A 69 -0.14 -12.75 -1.56
CA PRO A 69 -1.40 -12.44 -2.23
C PRO A 69 -1.90 -11.03 -1.87
N LEU A 70 -1.32 -10.00 -2.49
CA LEU A 70 -1.70 -8.60 -2.28
C LEU A 70 -2.83 -8.18 -3.23
N VAL A 71 -3.88 -7.56 -2.70
CA VAL A 71 -4.99 -6.96 -3.45
C VAL A 71 -5.07 -5.47 -3.13
N VAL A 72 -5.28 -4.62 -4.14
CA VAL A 72 -5.45 -3.17 -3.92
C VAL A 72 -6.94 -2.84 -3.98
N LEU A 73 -7.46 -2.25 -2.91
CA LEU A 73 -8.84 -1.77 -2.83
C LEU A 73 -8.85 -0.25 -2.84
N TRP A 74 -9.46 0.35 -3.86
CA TRP A 74 -9.67 1.80 -3.92
C TRP A 74 -11.03 2.15 -3.31
N THR A 75 -11.02 2.81 -2.15
CA THR A 75 -12.22 3.32 -1.49
C THR A 75 -12.41 4.80 -1.84
N PRO A 76 -13.66 5.24 -2.11
CA PRO A 76 -13.97 6.66 -2.30
C PRO A 76 -14.21 7.42 -0.98
N GLY A 77 -14.16 6.75 0.18
CA GLY A 77 -14.40 7.34 1.49
C GLY A 77 -13.20 7.25 2.43
N GLN A 78 -13.16 8.13 3.43
CA GLN A 78 -12.15 8.12 4.50
C GLN A 78 -11.97 6.70 5.03
N ILE A 79 -10.73 6.32 5.31
CA ILE A 79 -10.29 5.03 5.92
C ILE A 79 -11.09 4.64 7.20
N SER A 80 -11.97 5.53 7.71
CA SER A 80 -12.95 5.24 8.76
C SER A 80 -13.93 4.11 8.44
N ASP A 81 -14.18 3.78 7.16
CA ASP A 81 -14.90 2.56 6.79
C ASP A 81 -13.93 1.37 6.91
N SER A 82 -13.79 0.94 8.16
CA SER A 82 -12.68 0.17 8.75
C SER A 82 -12.10 -0.94 7.85
N PRO A 83 -10.80 -0.86 7.52
CA PRO A 83 -10.03 -1.98 6.99
C PRO A 83 -10.10 -3.19 7.93
N ALA A 84 -10.13 -4.38 7.35
CA ALA A 84 -10.13 -5.64 8.08
C ALA A 84 -8.78 -5.87 8.78
N LYS A 85 -8.74 -6.82 9.72
CA LYS A 85 -7.48 -7.22 10.35
C LYS A 85 -6.54 -7.77 9.28
N GLY A 86 -5.27 -7.36 9.29
CA GLY A 86 -4.31 -7.76 8.26
C GLY A 86 -4.23 -6.82 7.05
N ASP A 87 -5.12 -5.83 6.95
CA ASP A 87 -5.09 -4.87 5.86
C ASP A 87 -3.95 -3.85 6.01
N LEU A 88 -3.45 -3.41 4.86
CA LEU A 88 -2.46 -2.36 4.72
C LEU A 88 -3.10 -1.04 4.31
N VAL A 89 -2.54 0.05 4.81
CA VAL A 89 -2.84 1.41 4.36
C VAL A 89 -1.51 2.12 4.11
N ALA A 90 -1.39 2.85 3.01
CA ALA A 90 -0.23 3.70 2.72
C ALA A 90 -0.61 5.18 2.73
N ILE A 91 -0.43 5.86 3.86
CA ILE A 91 -0.78 7.28 4.04
C ILE A 91 0.38 8.14 3.58
N ARG A 92 0.13 9.20 2.83
CA ARG A 92 1.17 10.19 2.52
C ARG A 92 1.53 10.97 3.80
N ASP A 93 2.82 11.05 4.13
CA ASP A 93 3.36 11.60 5.38
C ASP A 93 4.43 12.68 5.12
N ASP A 94 4.44 13.29 3.93
CA ASP A 94 5.29 14.46 3.69
C ASP A 94 4.65 15.76 4.22
N ALA A 95 5.46 16.79 4.42
CA ALA A 95 5.06 18.05 5.07
C ALA A 95 3.94 18.82 4.33
N GLN A 96 3.57 18.40 3.12
CA GLN A 96 2.48 18.99 2.35
C GLN A 96 1.18 18.19 2.44
N SER A 97 1.18 17.02 3.09
CA SER A 97 -0.01 16.20 3.27
C SER A 97 -0.83 16.71 4.47
N PRO A 98 -2.14 16.97 4.31
CA PRO A 98 -3.02 17.29 5.44
C PRO A 98 -3.12 16.15 6.48
N GLU A 99 -2.67 14.96 6.11
CA GLU A 99 -2.66 13.74 6.93
C GLU A 99 -1.32 13.44 7.60
N SER A 100 -0.32 14.32 7.40
CA SER A 100 0.94 14.24 8.13
C SER A 100 0.67 14.37 9.63
N GLY A 101 1.06 13.34 10.40
CA GLY A 101 0.78 13.27 11.83
C GLY A 101 -0.49 12.53 12.25
N ILE A 102 -1.25 11.93 11.32
CA ILE A 102 -2.35 11.03 11.72
C ILE A 102 -1.79 9.80 12.46
N GLU A 103 -2.17 9.68 13.73
CA GLU A 103 -1.98 8.47 14.53
C GLU A 103 -3.26 7.63 14.48
N MET A 104 -3.16 6.45 13.86
CA MET A 104 -4.26 5.50 13.83
C MET A 104 -4.08 4.47 14.95
N SER A 105 -4.97 4.47 15.93
CA SER A 105 -4.95 3.49 17.03
C SER A 105 -5.24 2.07 16.51
N GLY A 106 -4.48 1.07 17.00
CA GLY A 106 -4.59 -0.33 16.54
C GLY A 106 -3.93 -0.61 15.19
N TRP A 107 -3.12 0.32 14.68
CA TRP A 107 -2.29 0.14 13.49
C TRP A 107 -0.82 0.05 13.86
N GLU A 108 -0.11 -0.85 13.21
CA GLU A 108 1.34 -1.00 13.31
C GLU A 108 2.01 -0.26 12.17
N LEU A 109 3.01 0.56 12.48
CA LEU A 109 3.86 1.16 11.46
C LEU A 109 4.83 0.12 10.91
N LEU A 110 4.64 -0.30 9.66
CA LEU A 110 5.60 -1.14 8.96
C LEU A 110 6.82 -0.35 8.50
N GLY A 111 6.62 0.91 8.14
CA GLY A 111 7.71 1.82 7.83
C GLY A 111 7.28 3.11 7.17
N ARG A 112 8.26 4.00 7.03
CA ARG A 112 8.16 5.18 6.16
C ARG A 112 8.93 4.93 4.90
N TRP A 113 8.26 5.05 3.76
CA TRP A 113 8.76 4.65 2.46
C TRP A 113 8.78 5.86 1.54
N ASP A 114 9.97 6.23 1.09
CA ASP A 114 10.12 7.20 0.02
C ASP A 114 9.74 6.54 -1.30
N VAL A 115 8.71 7.08 -1.94
CA VAL A 115 8.15 6.56 -3.20
C VAL A 115 8.05 7.75 -4.14
N HIS A 116 9.06 7.88 -5.00
CA HIS A 116 9.28 9.05 -5.85
C HIS A 116 9.53 10.34 -5.05
N LYS A 117 8.63 11.33 -5.14
CA LYS A 117 8.75 12.63 -4.47
C LYS A 117 7.95 12.71 -3.18
N TYR A 118 7.30 11.61 -2.82
CA TYR A 118 6.37 11.51 -1.71
C TYR A 118 6.94 10.55 -0.67
N GLN A 119 6.68 10.87 0.59
CA GLN A 119 6.94 9.95 1.70
C GLN A 119 5.61 9.31 2.10
N PHE A 120 5.60 7.99 2.25
CA PHE A 120 4.43 7.25 2.70
C PHE A 120 4.69 6.58 4.03
N LYS A 121 3.77 6.71 4.96
CA LYS A 121 3.67 5.88 6.16
C LYS A 121 2.81 4.67 5.82
N VAL A 122 3.42 3.48 5.82
CA VAL A 122 2.68 2.23 5.57
C VAL A 122 2.34 1.57 6.89
N LEU A 123 1.06 1.35 7.09
CA LEU A 123 0.45 0.87 8.31
C LEU A 123 -0.20 -0.49 8.05
N LEU A 124 -0.06 -1.41 9.00
CA LEU A 124 -0.75 -2.70 9.04
C LEU A 124 -1.79 -2.67 10.15
N ARG A 125 -3.05 -3.03 9.86
CA ARG A 125 -4.06 -3.21 10.89
C ARG A 125 -3.68 -4.44 11.70
N ARG A 126 -3.26 -4.25 12.96
CA ARG A 126 -2.89 -5.37 13.82
C ARG A 126 -4.06 -6.34 13.90
N ARG A 127 -3.77 -7.64 13.81
CA ARG A 127 -4.64 -8.65 14.40
C ARG A 127 -4.64 -8.39 15.90
N LEU A 128 -5.61 -7.62 16.37
CA LEU A 128 -5.93 -7.65 17.78
C LEU A 128 -6.47 -9.05 18.06
N ASP A 129 -5.68 -9.89 18.72
CA ASP A 129 -6.23 -10.95 19.56
C ASP A 129 -7.05 -10.22 20.62
N VAL A 130 -8.35 -10.13 20.37
CA VAL A 130 -9.29 -9.77 21.41
C VAL A 130 -9.60 -11.09 22.11
N PRO A 131 -9.31 -11.23 23.41
CA PRO A 131 -9.70 -12.41 24.18
C PRO A 131 -11.21 -12.62 24.22
#